data_AF-A0A2S9HPC6-F1
#
_entry.id   AF-A0A2S9HPC6-F1
#
_cell.length_a   1.000
_cell.length_b   1.000
_cell.length_c   1.000
_cell.angle_alpha   90.00
_cell.angle_beta   90.00
_cell.angle_gamma   90.00
#
_symmetry.space_group_name_H-M   'P 1'
#
loop_
_entity.id
_entity.type
_entity.pdbx_description
1 polymer ?
#
loop_
_entity_poly.entity_id
_entity_poly.type
_entity_poly.pdbx_seq_one_letter_code
_entity_poly.pdbx_strand_id
1 'polypeptide(L)'
;MISYKNWSEVPLELASKTKLSKEGLKPLEAPVAKVYQRSNNRYIELYERSKSEKKRQLSDKQKLALSNGRKLGIEQRTCKQCGHVIQSKAKLRLSLCPSCYEHQVIMNQLKETKLKIKTFINKMFINRDQFVILDTETTGLTLRDQIIEISVIDLAGKILLDSLVKPTINIPAEAASIHGITNEMVHDAPSWTAIYKELREVTVGKTLLIYNAEFDLGMIENTCIANNVEFKNFKSTCIMEMYADYVDSKRWISLSDATELTIKHRAAADCFAVLELLQQLKNKQID
;
A
#
# COMPACT_ATOMS: atom_id res chain seq x y z
N MET A 1 -35.81 -57.53 5.82
CA MET A 1 -35.29 -56.43 6.67
C MET A 1 -36.45 -55.50 7.01
N ILE A 2 -36.80 -55.41 8.30
CA ILE A 2 -37.94 -54.61 8.77
C ILE A 2 -37.64 -53.13 8.59
N SER A 3 -38.66 -52.31 8.28
CA SER A 3 -38.49 -50.86 8.05
C SER A 3 -39.39 -50.05 8.97
N TYR A 4 -38.80 -49.28 9.88
CA TYR A 4 -39.50 -48.39 10.80
C TYR A 4 -39.61 -46.98 10.21
N LYS A 5 -40.75 -46.31 10.43
CA LYS A 5 -40.96 -44.95 9.91
C LYS A 5 -40.26 -43.91 10.78
N ASN A 6 -40.21 -44.15 12.09
CA ASN A 6 -39.67 -43.20 13.07
C ASN A 6 -38.83 -43.91 14.16
N TRP A 7 -37.94 -43.17 14.81
CA TRP A 7 -37.10 -43.70 15.90
C TRP A 7 -37.88 -44.17 17.12
N SER A 8 -39.07 -43.62 17.36
CA SER A 8 -39.96 -44.03 18.45
C SER A 8 -40.55 -45.44 18.27
N GLU A 9 -40.57 -45.94 17.04
CA GLU A 9 -41.09 -47.27 16.70
C GLU A 9 -39.99 -48.35 16.77
N VAL A 10 -38.73 -47.94 16.90
CA VAL A 10 -37.59 -48.86 16.93
C VAL A 10 -37.53 -49.54 18.29
N PRO A 11 -37.63 -50.88 18.34
CA PRO A 11 -37.53 -51.62 19.59
C PRO A 11 -36.20 -51.39 20.31
N LEU A 12 -36.20 -51.50 21.64
CA LEU A 12 -35.03 -51.19 22.48
C LEU A 12 -33.85 -52.12 22.21
N GLU A 13 -34.13 -53.37 21.81
CA GLU A 13 -33.16 -54.40 21.41
C GLU A 13 -32.39 -54.07 20.13
N LEU A 14 -32.88 -53.11 19.34
CA LEU A 14 -32.23 -52.65 18.12
C LEU A 14 -31.50 -51.32 18.33
N ALA A 15 -30.35 -51.20 17.67
CA ALA A 15 -29.56 -49.97 17.71
C ALA A 15 -28.85 -49.75 16.38
N SER A 16 -28.63 -48.48 16.03
CA SER A 16 -27.74 -48.16 14.92
C SER A 16 -26.30 -48.47 15.27
N LYS A 17 -25.47 -48.71 14.25
CA LYS A 17 -24.02 -48.89 14.40
C LYS A 17 -23.37 -47.75 15.20
N THR A 18 -23.85 -46.52 15.03
CA THR A 18 -23.39 -45.34 15.79
C THR A 18 -23.76 -45.42 17.28
N LYS A 19 -25.00 -45.87 17.60
CA LYS A 19 -25.45 -46.01 18.99
C LYS A 19 -24.69 -47.15 19.70
N LEU A 20 -24.56 -48.31 19.06
CA LEU A 20 -23.71 -49.40 19.55
C LEU A 20 -22.26 -48.95 19.76
N SER A 21 -21.70 -48.19 18.80
CA SER A 21 -20.34 -47.66 18.93
C SER A 21 -20.15 -46.74 20.13
N LYS A 22 -21.15 -45.91 20.48
CA LYS A 22 -21.09 -45.04 21.67
C LYS A 22 -21.14 -45.82 22.97
N GLU A 23 -21.82 -46.96 22.96
CA GLU A 23 -21.90 -47.91 24.07
C GLU A 23 -20.67 -48.84 24.13
N GLY A 24 -19.67 -48.63 23.25
CA GLY A 24 -18.46 -49.46 23.21
C GLY A 24 -18.67 -50.84 22.58
N LEU A 25 -19.75 -51.03 21.83
CA LEU A 25 -20.11 -52.28 21.15
C LEU A 25 -19.89 -52.19 19.64
N LYS A 26 -19.69 -53.33 18.98
CA LYS A 26 -19.76 -53.48 17.53
C LYS A 26 -20.68 -54.67 17.17
N PRO A 27 -21.52 -54.55 16.13
CA PRO A 27 -22.36 -55.66 15.69
C PRO A 27 -21.51 -56.77 15.09
N LEU A 28 -21.93 -58.03 15.31
CA LEU A 28 -21.32 -59.23 14.73
C LEU A 28 -22.01 -59.68 13.45
N GLU A 29 -23.29 -59.37 13.32
CA GLU A 29 -24.14 -59.83 12.23
C GLU A 29 -24.57 -58.66 11.32
N ALA A 30 -25.14 -59.00 10.16
CA ALA A 30 -25.71 -58.04 9.22
C ALA A 30 -26.91 -57.30 9.83
N PRO A 31 -27.26 -56.10 9.33
CA PRO A 31 -28.40 -55.35 9.86
C PRO A 31 -29.73 -56.09 9.62
N VAL A 32 -30.56 -56.14 10.66
CA VAL A 32 -31.85 -56.86 10.66
C VAL A 32 -33.02 -55.94 10.30
N ALA A 33 -32.85 -54.64 10.50
CA ALA A 33 -33.86 -53.63 10.21
C ALA A 33 -33.25 -52.30 9.76
N LYS A 34 -34.10 -51.36 9.37
CA LYS A 34 -33.72 -49.98 9.09
C LYS A 34 -34.78 -49.02 9.61
N VAL A 35 -34.38 -47.80 9.95
CA VAL A 35 -35.28 -46.71 10.32
C VAL A 35 -35.01 -45.50 9.44
N TYR A 36 -36.07 -44.84 8.99
CA TYR A 36 -35.93 -43.63 8.20
C TYR A 36 -35.55 -42.43 9.10
N GLN A 37 -34.49 -41.71 8.75
CA GLN A 37 -34.03 -40.53 9.46
C GLN A 37 -34.27 -39.27 8.61
N ARG A 38 -35.21 -38.43 9.05
CA ARG A 38 -35.61 -37.21 8.33
C ARG A 38 -34.49 -36.16 8.25
N SER A 39 -33.70 -35.99 9.32
CA SER A 39 -32.69 -34.92 9.41
C SER A 39 -31.59 -34.99 8.35
N ASN A 40 -31.35 -36.16 7.77
CA ASN A 40 -30.35 -36.39 6.72
C ASN A 40 -30.93 -37.21 5.55
N ASN A 41 -32.27 -37.27 5.45
CA ASN A 41 -33.03 -37.91 4.37
C ASN A 41 -32.49 -39.29 3.94
N ARG A 42 -32.25 -40.20 4.91
CA ARG A 42 -31.72 -41.54 4.61
C ARG A 42 -32.21 -42.61 5.58
N TYR A 43 -32.14 -43.86 5.15
CA TYR A 43 -32.34 -45.00 6.03
C TYR A 43 -31.08 -45.30 6.85
N ILE A 44 -31.26 -45.51 8.14
CA ILE A 44 -30.22 -45.94 9.07
C ILE A 44 -30.43 -47.41 9.38
N GLU A 45 -29.42 -48.21 9.11
CA GLU A 45 -29.40 -49.63 9.44
C GLU A 45 -29.41 -49.87 10.97
N LEU A 46 -30.13 -50.90 11.38
CA LEU A 46 -30.33 -51.32 12.76
C LEU A 46 -29.85 -52.75 12.96
N TYR A 47 -29.20 -52.97 14.10
CA TYR A 47 -28.52 -54.19 14.49
C TYR A 47 -29.03 -54.64 15.86
N GLU A 48 -29.06 -55.95 16.10
CA GLU A 48 -29.43 -56.49 17.41
C GLU A 48 -28.32 -56.25 18.45
N ARG A 49 -28.72 -55.75 19.61
CA ARG A 49 -27.82 -55.51 20.76
C ARG A 49 -27.24 -56.81 21.31
N SER A 50 -28.06 -57.86 21.38
CA SER A 50 -27.64 -59.22 21.81
C SER A 50 -26.56 -59.81 20.90
N LYS A 51 -26.55 -59.43 19.63
CA LYS A 51 -25.58 -59.84 18.60
C LYS A 51 -24.46 -58.83 18.41
N SER A 52 -24.02 -58.23 19.52
CA SER A 52 -22.93 -57.25 19.53
C SER A 52 -21.88 -57.62 20.57
N GLU A 53 -20.61 -57.35 20.26
CA GLU A 53 -19.49 -57.59 21.18
C GLU A 53 -18.78 -56.29 21.56
N LYS A 54 -18.03 -56.31 22.67
CA LYS A 54 -17.20 -55.17 23.08
C LYS A 54 -16.19 -54.83 21.99
N LYS A 55 -16.14 -53.56 21.61
CA LYS A 55 -15.06 -53.04 20.76
C LYS A 55 -13.74 -53.24 21.48
N ARG A 56 -12.75 -53.72 20.72
CA ARG A 56 -11.36 -53.80 21.19
C ARG A 56 -10.89 -52.42 21.63
N GLN A 57 -10.34 -52.34 22.84
CA GLN A 57 -9.69 -51.14 23.33
C GLN A 57 -8.39 -50.90 22.55
N LEU A 58 -8.11 -49.65 22.22
CA LEU A 58 -6.85 -49.27 21.56
C LEU A 58 -5.67 -49.58 22.50
N SER A 59 -4.63 -50.20 21.95
CA SER A 59 -3.37 -50.34 22.68
C SER A 59 -2.71 -48.98 22.88
N ASP A 60 -1.81 -48.87 23.85
CA ASP A 60 -1.11 -47.60 24.10
C ASP A 60 -0.26 -47.17 22.89
N LYS A 61 0.30 -48.12 22.14
CA LYS A 61 0.95 -47.85 20.84
C LYS A 61 0.00 -47.22 19.82
N GLN A 62 -1.25 -47.66 19.76
CA GLN A 62 -2.26 -47.10 18.85
C GLN A 62 -2.73 -45.72 19.32
N LYS A 63 -2.93 -45.52 20.64
CA LYS A 63 -3.26 -44.21 21.21
C LYS A 63 -2.14 -43.19 20.91
N LEU A 64 -0.89 -43.58 21.08
CA LEU A 64 0.27 -42.76 20.77
C LEU A 64 0.34 -42.42 19.28
N ALA A 65 0.12 -43.39 18.39
CA ALA A 65 0.09 -43.16 16.95
C ALA A 65 -1.01 -42.15 16.54
N LEU A 66 -2.21 -42.26 17.12
CA LEU A 66 -3.30 -41.30 16.89
C LEU A 66 -2.96 -39.90 17.41
N SER A 67 -2.32 -39.81 18.58
CA SER A 67 -1.85 -38.54 19.16
C SER A 67 -0.81 -37.86 18.26
N ASN A 68 0.19 -38.61 17.81
CA ASN A 68 1.23 -38.12 16.91
C ASN A 68 0.64 -37.69 15.55
N GLY A 69 -0.28 -38.48 14.99
CA GLY A 69 -0.98 -38.12 13.75
C GLY A 69 -1.79 -36.83 13.87
N ARG A 70 -2.44 -36.61 15.03
CA ARG A 70 -3.16 -35.34 15.31
C ARG A 70 -2.20 -34.16 15.42
N LYS A 71 -1.08 -34.30 16.14
CA LYS A 71 -0.04 -33.26 16.24
C LYS A 71 0.50 -32.89 14.86
N LEU A 72 0.95 -33.89 14.08
CA LEU A 72 1.47 -33.68 12.75
C LEU A 72 0.44 -33.01 11.82
N GLY A 73 -0.82 -33.43 11.91
CA GLY A 73 -1.91 -32.83 11.14
C GLY A 73 -2.23 -31.38 11.53
N ILE A 74 -1.97 -30.98 12.77
CA ILE A 74 -2.05 -29.58 13.22
C ILE A 74 -0.84 -28.81 12.68
N GLU A 75 0.38 -29.31 12.90
CA GLU A 75 1.63 -28.69 12.45
C GLU A 75 1.61 -28.42 10.93
N GLN A 76 1.20 -29.40 10.12
CA GLN A 76 1.10 -29.26 8.65
C GLN A 76 0.05 -28.26 8.18
N ARG A 77 -0.86 -27.83 9.06
CA ARG A 77 -1.89 -26.82 8.79
C ARG A 77 -1.66 -25.53 9.56
N THR A 78 -0.55 -25.42 10.27
CA THR A 78 -0.21 -24.24 11.05
C THR A 78 0.54 -23.26 10.17
N CYS A 79 0.05 -22.02 10.08
CA CYS A 79 0.76 -20.93 9.45
C CYS A 79 2.08 -20.67 10.17
N LYS A 80 3.21 -20.65 9.46
CA LYS A 80 4.52 -20.39 10.06
C LYS A 80 4.72 -18.96 10.57
N GLN A 81 3.92 -17.99 10.09
CA GLN A 81 4.04 -16.59 10.48
C GLN A 81 3.17 -16.24 11.68
N CYS A 82 1.88 -16.58 11.67
CA CYS A 82 0.94 -16.20 12.72
C CYS A 82 0.52 -17.35 13.64
N GLY A 83 0.96 -18.59 13.38
CA GLY A 83 0.57 -19.77 14.16
C GLY A 83 -0.89 -20.22 13.97
N HIS A 84 -1.67 -19.56 13.11
CA HIS A 84 -3.07 -19.93 12.87
C HIS A 84 -3.18 -21.30 12.20
N VAL A 85 -4.00 -22.20 12.77
CA VAL A 85 -4.26 -23.54 12.24
C VAL A 85 -5.43 -23.51 11.26
N ILE A 86 -5.16 -23.70 9.98
CA ILE A 86 -6.19 -23.64 8.93
C ILE A 86 -6.92 -24.98 8.76
N GLN A 87 -8.11 -24.96 8.16
CA GLN A 87 -8.94 -26.16 7.98
C GLN A 87 -8.29 -27.24 7.10
N SER A 88 -7.57 -26.85 6.04
CA SER A 88 -6.96 -27.78 5.08
C SER A 88 -5.61 -27.27 4.63
N LYS A 89 -4.57 -28.13 4.67
CA LYS A 89 -3.20 -27.80 4.25
C LYS A 89 -3.12 -27.21 2.83
N ALA A 90 -4.07 -27.53 1.97
CA ALA A 90 -4.15 -27.03 0.59
C ALA A 90 -4.38 -25.51 0.51
N LYS A 91 -4.86 -24.85 1.58
CA LYS A 91 -4.98 -23.38 1.62
C LYS A 91 -3.70 -22.69 2.11
N LEU A 92 -2.66 -23.42 2.54
CA LEU A 92 -1.36 -22.82 2.80
C LEU A 92 -0.65 -22.54 1.47
N ARG A 93 -0.05 -21.35 1.35
CA ARG A 93 0.90 -21.03 0.28
C ARG A 93 2.23 -20.67 0.92
N LEU A 94 3.31 -21.30 0.50
CA LEU A 94 4.64 -21.14 1.13
C LEU A 94 4.59 -21.30 2.66
N SER A 95 3.77 -22.24 3.16
CA SER A 95 3.52 -22.46 4.59
C SER A 95 2.84 -21.30 5.35
N LEU A 96 2.24 -20.34 4.65
CA LEU A 96 1.47 -19.24 5.21
C LEU A 96 -0.03 -19.41 4.97
N CYS A 97 -0.85 -18.96 5.92
CA CYS A 97 -2.29 -18.84 5.70
C CYS A 97 -2.59 -17.76 4.64
N PRO A 98 -3.80 -17.74 4.04
CA PRO A 98 -4.13 -16.78 2.99
C PRO A 98 -3.86 -15.30 3.36
N SER A 99 -4.22 -14.90 4.58
CA SER A 99 -4.01 -13.53 5.07
C SER A 99 -2.52 -13.19 5.22
N CYS A 100 -1.70 -14.08 5.81
CA CYS A 100 -0.26 -13.85 5.92
C CYS A 100 0.43 -13.84 4.57
N TYR A 101 0.01 -14.70 3.64
CA TYR A 101 0.54 -14.72 2.27
C TYR A 101 0.21 -13.43 1.52
N GLU A 102 -1.03 -12.96 1.59
CA GLU A 102 -1.45 -11.68 0.99
C GLU A 102 -0.67 -10.51 1.57
N HIS A 103 -0.53 -10.45 2.90
CA HIS A 103 0.30 -9.45 3.55
C HIS A 103 1.76 -9.51 3.06
N GLN A 104 2.35 -10.71 2.94
CA GLN A 104 3.71 -10.86 2.42
C GLN A 104 3.82 -10.34 0.98
N VAL A 105 2.84 -10.61 0.11
CA VAL A 105 2.83 -10.10 -1.26
C VAL A 105 2.81 -8.57 -1.28
N ILE A 106 1.95 -7.95 -0.47
CA ILE A 106 1.89 -6.48 -0.35
C ILE A 106 3.24 -5.94 0.12
N MET A 107 3.81 -6.49 1.20
CA MET A 107 5.10 -6.05 1.73
C MET A 107 6.24 -6.20 0.70
N ASN A 108 6.25 -7.29 -0.08
CA ASN A 108 7.23 -7.48 -1.15
C ASN A 108 7.07 -6.42 -2.26
N GLN A 109 5.83 -6.12 -2.67
CA GLN A 109 5.57 -5.09 -3.67
C GLN A 109 6.02 -3.71 -3.19
N LEU A 110 5.75 -3.36 -1.93
CA LEU A 110 6.24 -2.11 -1.32
C LEU A 110 7.77 -2.05 -1.30
N LYS A 111 8.42 -3.15 -0.95
CA LYS A 111 9.89 -3.25 -0.97
C LYS A 111 10.46 -3.04 -2.37
N GLU A 112 9.84 -3.63 -3.39
CA GLU A 112 10.23 -3.43 -4.79
C GLU A 112 10.04 -1.98 -5.25
N THR A 113 8.91 -1.36 -4.92
CA THR A 113 8.65 0.07 -5.23
C THR A 113 9.70 0.96 -4.60
N LYS A 114 9.98 0.79 -3.30
CA LYS A 114 11.04 1.52 -2.59
C LYS A 114 12.41 1.33 -3.26
N LEU A 115 12.73 0.12 -3.71
CA LEU A 115 14.00 -0.17 -4.37
C LEU A 115 14.10 0.50 -5.74
N LYS A 116 13.02 0.51 -6.52
CA LYS A 116 12.96 1.20 -7.82
C LYS A 116 13.17 2.71 -7.65
N ILE A 117 12.46 3.34 -6.70
CA ILE A 117 12.60 4.76 -6.38
C ILE A 117 14.03 5.07 -5.92
N LYS A 118 14.57 4.29 -4.99
CA LYS A 118 15.96 4.47 -4.52
C LYS A 118 16.97 4.32 -5.65
N THR A 119 16.76 3.37 -6.57
CA THR A 119 17.60 3.20 -7.77
C THR A 119 17.51 4.41 -8.69
N PHE A 120 16.31 4.95 -8.91
CA PHE A 120 16.10 6.16 -9.69
C PHE A 120 16.82 7.37 -9.06
N ILE A 121 16.63 7.62 -7.77
CA ILE A 121 17.31 8.69 -7.03
C ILE A 121 18.84 8.55 -7.12
N ASN A 122 19.38 7.34 -6.94
CA ASN A 122 20.81 7.10 -7.10
C ASN A 122 21.32 7.46 -8.49
N LYS A 123 20.61 7.02 -9.55
CA LYS A 123 20.96 7.38 -10.94
C LYS A 123 20.86 8.88 -11.19
N MET A 124 19.87 9.54 -10.60
CA MET A 124 19.68 10.99 -10.67
C MET A 124 20.88 11.73 -10.06
N PHE A 125 21.35 11.35 -8.87
CA PHE A 125 22.55 11.94 -8.25
C PHE A 125 23.86 11.61 -8.98
N ILE A 126 23.95 10.46 -9.66
CA ILE A 126 25.10 10.14 -10.54
C ILE A 126 25.13 11.07 -11.76
N ASN A 127 23.97 11.32 -12.37
CA ASN A 127 23.82 12.16 -13.55
C ASN A 127 23.32 13.57 -13.18
N ARG A 128 23.85 14.12 -12.09
CA ARG A 128 23.27 15.31 -11.43
C ARG A 128 23.12 16.54 -12.33
N ASP A 129 23.98 16.70 -13.34
CA ASP A 129 23.96 17.84 -14.25
C ASP A 129 22.74 17.83 -15.20
N GLN A 130 22.02 16.70 -15.29
CA GLN A 130 20.79 16.54 -16.08
C GLN A 130 19.52 16.91 -15.31
N PHE A 131 19.64 17.32 -14.04
CA PHE A 131 18.50 17.60 -13.17
C PHE A 131 18.67 18.92 -12.45
N VAL A 132 17.56 19.62 -12.24
CA VAL A 132 17.47 20.81 -11.39
C VAL A 132 16.17 20.75 -10.62
N ILE A 133 16.17 21.33 -9.42
CA ILE A 133 14.96 21.47 -8.60
C ILE A 133 14.38 22.85 -8.88
N LEU A 134 13.07 22.95 -9.01
CA LEU A 134 12.35 24.20 -9.23
C LEU A 134 11.16 24.30 -8.28
N ASP A 135 10.91 25.50 -7.80
CA ASP A 135 9.74 25.85 -7.01
C ASP A 135 9.29 27.28 -7.32
N THR A 136 8.02 27.59 -7.11
CA THR A 136 7.41 28.90 -7.37
C THR A 136 6.49 29.35 -6.24
N GLU A 137 6.51 30.66 -5.96
CA GLU A 137 5.43 31.31 -5.20
C GLU A 137 4.56 32.10 -6.16
N THR A 138 3.26 32.17 -5.86
CA THR A 138 2.26 32.68 -6.79
C THR A 138 1.27 33.63 -6.12
N THR A 139 0.52 34.37 -6.93
CA THR A 139 -0.61 35.19 -6.45
C THR A 139 -1.79 34.36 -5.93
N GLY A 140 -1.80 33.05 -6.16
CA GLY A 140 -2.92 32.17 -5.84
C GLY A 140 -2.84 30.82 -6.56
N LEU A 141 -3.95 30.08 -6.60
CA LEU A 141 -3.99 28.68 -7.03
C LEU A 141 -4.82 28.42 -8.30
N THR A 142 -5.24 29.47 -9.00
CA THR A 142 -6.18 29.40 -10.13
C THR A 142 -5.50 29.62 -11.48
N LEU A 143 -6.22 29.35 -12.58
CA LEU A 143 -5.73 29.61 -13.95
C LEU A 143 -5.49 31.08 -14.29
N ARG A 144 -5.83 32.02 -13.38
CA ARG A 144 -5.59 33.45 -13.55
C ARG A 144 -4.40 33.95 -12.73
N ASP A 145 -3.89 33.10 -11.85
CA ASP A 145 -2.79 33.44 -10.96
C ASP A 145 -1.44 33.36 -11.68
N GLN A 146 -0.48 34.10 -11.14
CA GLN A 146 0.82 34.33 -11.76
C GLN A 146 1.93 34.08 -10.76
N ILE A 147 3.10 33.71 -11.28
CA ILE A 147 4.33 33.55 -10.51
C ILE A 147 4.82 34.92 -10.05
N ILE A 148 5.21 35.00 -8.78
CA ILE A 148 5.79 36.19 -8.13
C ILE A 148 7.16 35.93 -7.52
N GLU A 149 7.55 34.66 -7.37
CA GLU A 149 8.91 34.23 -7.04
C GLU A 149 9.19 32.91 -7.75
N ILE A 150 10.41 32.74 -8.24
CA ILE A 150 10.86 31.48 -8.82
C ILE A 150 12.29 31.19 -8.37
N SER A 151 12.53 29.93 -8.02
CA SER A 151 13.85 29.43 -7.69
C SER A 151 14.19 28.17 -8.46
N VAL A 152 15.45 28.05 -8.85
CA VAL A 152 16.03 26.87 -9.48
C VAL A 152 17.38 26.58 -8.84
N ILE A 153 17.56 25.37 -8.32
CA ILE A 153 18.84 24.91 -7.77
C ILE A 153 19.31 23.64 -8.47
N ASP A 154 20.62 23.40 -8.51
CA ASP A 154 21.16 22.09 -8.88
C ASP A 154 21.19 21.11 -7.69
N LEU A 155 21.49 19.85 -7.97
CA LEU A 155 21.58 18.81 -6.93
C LEU A 155 22.85 18.91 -6.05
N ALA A 156 23.72 19.89 -6.30
CA ALA A 156 24.80 20.26 -5.38
C ALA A 156 24.40 21.41 -4.44
N GLY A 157 23.17 21.92 -4.55
CA GLY A 157 22.65 23.02 -3.75
C GLY A 157 23.08 24.40 -4.26
N LYS A 158 23.62 24.50 -5.47
CA LYS A 158 23.93 25.80 -6.09
C LYS A 158 22.65 26.40 -6.66
N ILE A 159 22.35 27.63 -6.26
CA ILE A 159 21.29 28.44 -6.85
C ILE A 159 21.70 28.84 -8.28
N LEU A 160 20.82 28.53 -9.24
CA LEU A 160 20.99 28.85 -10.67
C LEU A 160 20.11 30.02 -11.08
N LEU A 161 18.94 30.15 -10.46
CA LEU A 161 18.00 31.26 -10.60
C LEU A 161 17.29 31.41 -9.24
N ASP A 162 17.19 32.63 -8.74
CA ASP A 162 16.36 32.98 -7.59
C ASP A 162 15.95 34.44 -7.75
N SER A 163 14.67 34.68 -8.01
CA SER A 163 14.18 36.01 -8.30
C SER A 163 12.71 36.18 -7.96
N LEU A 164 12.37 37.38 -7.49
CA LEU A 164 11.01 37.88 -7.57
C LEU A 164 10.64 38.14 -9.03
N VAL A 165 9.33 38.13 -9.31
CA VAL A 165 8.76 38.39 -10.61
C VAL A 165 7.67 39.44 -10.46
N LYS A 166 7.65 40.45 -11.33
CA LYS A 166 6.58 41.44 -11.38
C LYS A 166 5.33 40.84 -12.06
N PRO A 167 4.23 40.60 -11.34
CA PRO A 167 2.99 40.12 -11.93
C PRO A 167 2.24 41.25 -12.65
N THR A 168 1.26 40.90 -13.49
CA THR A 168 0.34 41.88 -14.11
C THR A 168 -0.93 42.12 -13.28
N ILE A 169 -1.07 41.43 -12.14
CA ILE A 169 -2.18 41.53 -11.19
C ILE A 169 -1.64 41.75 -9.77
N ASN A 170 -2.47 42.27 -8.88
CA ASN A 170 -2.10 42.42 -7.46
C ASN A 170 -2.04 41.07 -6.75
N ILE A 171 -1.09 40.94 -5.82
CA ILE A 171 -0.99 39.82 -4.88
C ILE A 171 -2.13 39.96 -3.83
N PRO A 172 -3.05 38.99 -3.72
CA PRO A 172 -4.07 38.95 -2.67
C PRO A 172 -3.47 38.85 -1.27
N ALA A 173 -4.18 39.38 -0.27
CA ALA A 173 -3.71 39.37 1.12
C ALA A 173 -3.58 37.95 1.67
N GLU A 174 -4.43 37.00 1.26
CA GLU A 174 -4.30 35.61 1.70
C GLU A 174 -3.00 34.98 1.21
N ALA A 175 -2.64 35.17 -0.07
CA ALA A 175 -1.38 34.66 -0.63
C ALA A 175 -0.17 35.30 0.09
N ALA A 176 -0.17 36.64 0.21
CA ALA A 176 0.87 37.37 0.92
C ALA A 176 1.04 36.93 2.37
N SER A 177 -0.02 36.49 3.05
CA SER A 177 0.06 35.97 4.42
C SER A 177 0.77 34.61 4.55
N ILE A 178 0.86 33.85 3.45
CA ILE A 178 1.49 32.53 3.40
C ILE A 178 2.99 32.67 3.11
N HIS A 179 3.35 33.29 1.99
CA HIS A 179 4.73 33.38 1.50
C HIS A 179 5.45 34.68 1.90
N GLY A 180 4.72 35.69 2.39
CA GLY A 180 5.29 36.94 2.90
C GLY A 180 5.79 37.93 1.84
N ILE A 181 5.40 37.76 0.57
CA ILE A 181 5.78 38.64 -0.55
C ILE A 181 4.67 39.67 -0.76
N THR A 182 5.03 40.96 -0.76
CA THR A 182 4.07 42.06 -0.91
C THR A 182 4.12 42.68 -2.30
N ASN A 183 3.07 43.44 -2.66
CA ASN A 183 3.01 44.15 -3.94
C ASN A 183 4.16 45.16 -4.11
N GLU A 184 4.65 45.73 -3.00
CA GLU A 184 5.79 46.65 -2.98
C GLU A 184 7.10 45.93 -3.31
N MET A 185 7.29 44.69 -2.82
CA MET A 185 8.49 43.90 -3.09
C MET A 185 8.63 43.55 -4.58
N VAL A 186 7.51 43.29 -5.26
CA VAL A 186 7.49 42.92 -6.68
C VAL A 186 7.36 44.13 -7.63
N HIS A 187 7.23 45.35 -7.10
CA HIS A 187 6.97 46.54 -7.91
C HIS A 187 8.06 46.80 -8.95
N ASP A 188 9.32 46.70 -8.53
CA ASP A 188 10.52 46.89 -9.35
C ASP A 188 11.19 45.57 -9.76
N ALA A 189 10.54 44.44 -9.48
CA ALA A 189 11.05 43.12 -9.87
C ALA A 189 11.10 42.97 -11.41
N PRO A 190 11.95 42.08 -11.93
CA PRO A 190 12.00 41.78 -13.35
C PRO A 190 10.65 41.29 -13.90
N SER A 191 10.39 41.57 -15.17
CA SER A 191 9.19 41.06 -15.85
C SER A 191 9.31 39.55 -16.11
N TRP A 192 8.16 38.88 -16.26
CA TRP A 192 8.14 37.47 -16.62
C TRP A 192 8.93 37.15 -17.89
N THR A 193 8.89 38.03 -18.91
CA THR A 193 9.64 37.81 -20.16
C THR A 193 11.15 37.70 -19.93
N ALA A 194 11.71 38.49 -19.01
CA ALA A 194 13.12 38.42 -18.66
C ALA A 194 13.42 37.13 -17.87
N ILE A 195 12.62 36.84 -16.86
CA ILE A 195 12.78 35.67 -15.99
C ILE A 195 12.59 34.35 -16.75
N TYR A 196 11.60 34.27 -17.63
CA TYR A 196 11.37 33.08 -18.43
C TYR A 196 12.54 32.80 -19.37
N LYS A 197 13.19 33.84 -19.93
CA LYS A 197 14.41 33.64 -20.73
C LYS A 197 15.52 32.99 -19.91
N GLU A 198 15.78 33.51 -18.71
CA GLU A 198 16.80 32.98 -17.80
C GLU A 198 16.45 31.56 -17.33
N LEU A 199 15.19 31.32 -16.97
CA LEU A 199 14.66 29.99 -16.64
C LEU A 199 15.00 28.99 -17.75
N ARG A 200 14.71 29.35 -19.01
CA ARG A 200 14.99 28.48 -20.15
C ARG A 200 16.48 28.21 -20.35
N GLU A 201 17.34 29.18 -20.08
CA GLU A 201 18.80 29.01 -20.15
C GLU A 201 19.29 28.03 -19.07
N VAL A 202 18.84 28.16 -17.83
CA VAL A 202 19.33 27.30 -16.73
C VAL A 202 18.75 25.88 -16.75
N THR A 203 17.59 25.68 -17.38
CA THR A 203 16.90 24.37 -17.47
C THR A 203 17.12 23.64 -18.80
N VAL A 204 17.85 24.21 -19.76
CA VAL A 204 18.00 23.61 -21.09
C VAL A 204 18.61 22.20 -21.01
N GLY A 205 17.94 21.22 -21.62
CA GLY A 205 18.38 19.82 -21.63
C GLY A 205 18.26 19.09 -20.28
N LYS A 206 17.67 19.72 -19.26
CA LYS A 206 17.53 19.15 -17.91
C LYS A 206 16.08 18.72 -17.62
N THR A 207 15.94 17.82 -16.67
CA THR A 207 14.64 17.42 -16.09
C THR A 207 14.40 18.22 -14.82
N LEU A 208 13.24 18.86 -14.72
CA LEU A 208 12.81 19.58 -13.53
C LEU A 208 12.33 18.60 -12.46
N LEU A 209 12.86 18.73 -11.25
CA LEU A 209 12.39 18.06 -10.06
C LEU A 209 11.54 19.06 -9.29
N ILE A 210 10.23 18.83 -9.24
CA ILE A 210 9.29 19.77 -8.63
C ILE A 210 8.46 18.97 -7.64
N TYR A 211 8.19 19.54 -6.46
CA TYR A 211 7.39 18.82 -5.47
C TYR A 211 6.00 18.53 -6.02
N ASN A 212 5.27 19.56 -6.44
CA ASN A 212 3.98 19.42 -7.12
C ASN A 212 4.06 19.86 -8.59
N ALA A 213 4.66 19.01 -9.43
CA ALA A 213 5.00 19.38 -10.82
C ALA A 213 3.83 19.89 -11.67
N GLU A 214 2.62 19.37 -11.47
CA GLU A 214 1.44 19.83 -12.21
C GLU A 214 1.12 21.30 -11.89
N PHE A 215 1.22 21.67 -10.62
CA PHE A 215 0.93 23.03 -10.16
C PHE A 215 1.93 24.05 -10.74
N ASP A 216 3.23 23.87 -10.50
CA ASP A 216 4.23 24.84 -10.95
C ASP A 216 4.27 24.95 -12.47
N LEU A 217 4.14 23.84 -13.21
CA LEU A 217 4.10 23.89 -14.68
C LEU A 217 2.86 24.65 -15.18
N GLY A 218 1.71 24.44 -14.54
CA GLY A 218 0.50 25.21 -14.84
C GLY A 218 0.69 26.71 -14.57
N MET A 219 1.37 27.06 -13.48
CA MET A 219 1.67 28.46 -13.13
C MET A 219 2.65 29.12 -14.11
N ILE A 220 3.65 28.38 -14.59
CA ILE A 220 4.55 28.83 -15.66
C ILE A 220 3.76 29.10 -16.94
N GLU A 221 2.85 28.20 -17.32
CA GLU A 221 2.00 28.38 -18.50
C GLU A 221 1.06 29.58 -18.36
N ASN A 222 0.36 29.71 -17.22
CA ASN A 222 -0.53 30.84 -16.94
C ASN A 222 0.22 32.17 -17.00
N THR A 223 1.41 32.23 -16.40
CA THR A 223 2.23 33.45 -16.38
C THR A 223 2.75 33.77 -17.78
N CYS A 224 3.09 32.77 -18.59
CA CYS A 224 3.40 32.94 -20.02
C CYS A 224 2.22 33.55 -20.78
N ILE A 225 1.01 33.02 -20.62
CA ILE A 225 -0.21 33.53 -21.25
C ILE A 225 -0.46 34.99 -20.86
N ALA A 226 -0.39 35.31 -19.56
CA ALA A 226 -0.63 36.66 -19.04
C ALA A 226 0.36 37.70 -19.58
N ASN A 227 1.56 37.28 -20.02
CA ASN A 227 2.62 38.15 -20.51
C ASN A 227 2.87 38.03 -22.02
N ASN A 228 1.99 37.33 -22.76
CA ASN A 228 2.14 37.08 -24.20
C ASN A 228 3.49 36.42 -24.57
N VAL A 229 3.96 35.49 -23.73
CA VAL A 229 5.18 34.70 -23.94
C VAL A 229 4.80 33.30 -24.42
N GLU A 230 5.50 32.77 -25.42
CA GLU A 230 5.30 31.40 -25.92
C GLU A 230 5.76 30.37 -24.85
N PHE A 231 4.80 29.67 -24.26
CA PHE A 231 5.08 28.55 -23.37
C PHE A 231 5.64 27.36 -24.15
N LYS A 232 6.68 26.72 -23.62
CA LYS A 232 7.19 25.43 -24.13
C LYS A 232 7.30 24.46 -22.97
N ASN A 233 6.84 23.24 -23.22
CA ASN A 233 6.83 22.18 -22.22
C ASN A 233 8.23 21.90 -21.66
N PHE A 234 8.25 21.62 -20.36
CA PHE A 234 9.43 21.14 -19.65
C PHE A 234 9.32 19.65 -19.43
N LYS A 235 10.46 18.96 -19.44
CA LYS A 235 10.53 17.61 -18.90
C LYS A 235 10.57 17.72 -17.38
N SER A 236 9.66 17.06 -16.67
CA SER A 236 9.57 17.12 -15.21
C SER A 236 9.44 15.75 -14.56
N THR A 237 9.64 15.71 -13.25
CA THR A 237 9.34 14.59 -12.36
C THR A 237 8.69 15.14 -11.11
N CYS A 238 7.52 14.62 -10.76
CA CYS A 238 6.77 15.00 -9.57
C CYS A 238 7.34 14.27 -8.34
N ILE A 239 7.95 15.03 -7.42
CA ILE A 239 8.57 14.46 -6.22
C ILE A 239 7.51 14.08 -5.18
N MET A 240 6.39 14.79 -5.11
CA MET A 240 5.26 14.45 -4.23
C MET A 240 4.69 13.07 -4.56
N GLU A 241 4.43 12.77 -5.84
CA GLU A 241 3.94 11.45 -6.26
C GLU A 241 4.96 10.36 -5.97
N MET A 242 6.24 10.59 -6.32
CA MET A 242 7.32 9.66 -6.01
C MET A 242 7.42 9.37 -4.50
N TYR A 243 7.25 10.40 -3.66
CA TYR A 243 7.27 10.23 -2.22
C TYR A 243 6.04 9.49 -1.69
N ALA A 244 4.84 9.79 -2.21
CA ALA A 244 3.62 9.08 -1.87
C ALA A 244 3.71 7.58 -2.18
N ASP A 245 4.26 7.21 -3.35
CA ASP A 245 4.56 5.82 -3.71
C ASP A 245 5.59 5.18 -2.78
N TYR A 246 6.61 5.94 -2.36
CA TYR A 246 7.64 5.45 -1.44
C TYR A 246 7.07 5.06 -0.07
N VAL A 247 6.09 5.83 0.44
CA VAL A 247 5.47 5.58 1.75
C VAL A 247 4.13 4.84 1.67
N ASP A 248 3.71 4.40 0.49
CA ASP A 248 2.41 3.75 0.23
C ASP A 248 1.21 4.58 0.68
N SER A 249 1.25 5.89 0.42
CA SER A 249 0.14 6.80 0.74
C SER A 249 -0.78 7.02 -0.45
N LYS A 250 -2.09 6.85 -0.23
CA LYS A 250 -3.14 7.25 -1.18
C LYS A 250 -3.52 8.74 -1.09
N ARG A 251 -2.92 9.46 -0.15
CA ARG A 251 -3.15 10.89 0.08
C ARG A 251 -1.89 11.67 -0.25
N TRP A 252 -2.09 12.90 -0.69
CA TRP A 252 -1.00 13.87 -0.81
C TRP A 252 -0.39 14.13 0.56
N ILE A 253 0.94 14.22 0.59
CA ILE A 253 1.72 14.56 1.76
C ILE A 253 2.34 15.92 1.46
N SER A 254 2.25 16.85 2.40
CA SER A 254 2.87 18.17 2.24
C SER A 254 4.39 18.05 2.27
N LEU A 255 5.11 19.01 1.66
CA LEU A 255 6.57 19.02 1.70
C LEU A 255 7.09 19.10 3.13
N SER A 256 6.43 19.86 4.00
CA SER A 256 6.74 19.94 5.43
C SER A 256 6.57 18.60 6.14
N ASP A 257 5.50 17.85 5.86
CA ASP A 257 5.29 16.53 6.47
C ASP A 257 6.27 15.49 5.92
N ALA A 258 6.65 15.62 4.65
CA ALA A 258 7.61 14.72 4.01
C ALA A 258 9.04 14.92 4.53
N THR A 259 9.39 16.15 4.92
CA THR A 259 10.74 16.52 5.38
C THR A 259 10.86 16.68 6.90
N GLU A 260 9.74 16.76 7.61
CA GLU A 260 9.64 17.13 9.03
C GLU A 260 10.24 18.53 9.34
N LEU A 261 10.26 19.43 8.33
CA LEU A 261 10.79 20.78 8.45
C LEU A 261 9.69 21.83 8.62
N THR A 262 10.02 22.90 9.35
CA THR A 262 9.22 24.14 9.33
C THR A 262 9.62 24.97 8.12
N ILE A 263 8.73 25.06 7.14
CA ILE A 263 8.97 25.73 5.86
C ILE A 263 8.38 27.14 5.92
N LYS A 264 9.13 28.15 5.43
CA LYS A 264 8.73 29.57 5.45
C LYS A 264 8.00 30.03 4.17
N HIS A 265 7.60 29.09 3.31
CA HIS A 265 6.98 29.33 1.99
C HIS A 265 7.76 30.35 1.17
N ARG A 266 8.97 29.96 0.78
CA ARG A 266 9.83 30.73 -0.12
C ARG A 266 10.42 29.75 -1.11
N ALA A 267 10.38 30.10 -2.40
CA ALA A 267 10.71 29.16 -3.46
C ALA A 267 12.11 28.52 -3.28
N ALA A 268 13.10 29.32 -2.87
CA ALA A 268 14.45 28.81 -2.61
C ALA A 268 14.50 27.81 -1.45
N ALA A 269 13.79 28.10 -0.35
CA ALA A 269 13.74 27.24 0.83
C ALA A 269 13.08 25.89 0.50
N ASP A 270 12.01 25.93 -0.29
CA ASP A 270 11.25 24.75 -0.71
C ASP A 270 12.08 23.89 -1.67
N CYS A 271 12.85 24.51 -2.58
CA CYS A 271 13.88 23.84 -3.37
C CYS A 271 14.91 23.08 -2.51
N PHE A 272 15.42 23.71 -1.44
CA PHE A 272 16.34 23.04 -0.53
C PHE A 272 15.68 21.91 0.27
N ALA A 273 14.42 22.07 0.69
CA ALA A 273 13.66 21.02 1.35
C ALA A 273 13.44 19.81 0.43
N VAL A 274 13.16 20.02 -0.86
CA VAL A 274 13.10 18.95 -1.86
C VAL A 274 14.48 18.27 -2.01
N LEU A 275 15.56 19.03 -2.06
CA LEU A 275 16.92 18.46 -2.13
C LEU A 275 17.22 17.58 -0.91
N GLU A 276 16.85 18.05 0.28
CA GLU A 276 17.01 17.30 1.52
C GLU A 276 16.19 16.00 1.49
N LEU A 277 14.91 16.05 1.09
CA LEU A 277 14.08 14.86 0.96
C LEU A 277 14.74 13.80 0.05
N LEU A 278 15.25 14.23 -1.10
CA LEU A 278 15.94 13.34 -2.03
C LEU A 278 17.21 12.71 -1.43
N GLN A 279 17.98 13.48 -0.64
CA GLN A 279 19.15 12.97 0.08
C GLN A 279 18.76 11.99 1.20
N GLN A 280 17.69 12.27 1.95
CA GLN A 280 17.16 11.38 2.98
C GLN A 280 16.74 10.04 2.35
N LEU A 281 15.94 10.07 1.27
CA LEU A 281 15.49 8.87 0.56
C LEU A 281 16.66 8.06 -0.02
N LYS A 282 17.70 8.74 -0.52
CA LYS A 282 18.93 8.10 -1.00
C LYS A 282 19.63 7.30 0.11
N ASN A 283 19.70 7.87 1.31
CA ASN A 283 20.46 7.31 2.43
C ASN A 283 19.65 6.31 3.28
N LYS A 284 18.32 6.36 3.23
CA LYS A 284 17.42 5.51 4.03
C LYS A 284 17.59 4.03 3.67
N GLN A 285 17.72 3.15 4.67
CA GLN A 285 17.70 1.70 4.44
C GLN A 285 16.27 1.27 4.06
N ILE A 286 16.18 0.27 3.18
CA ILE A 286 14.90 -0.33 2.79
C ILE A 286 14.75 -1.58 3.64
N ASP A 287 13.85 -1.51 4.63
CA ASP A 287 13.45 -2.66 5.45
C ASP A 287 12.66 -3.68 4.60
#